data_AF-A0A7Y1CLY5-F1
#
_entry.id   AF-A0A7Y1CLY5-F1
#
_cell.length_a   1.000
_cell.length_b   1.000
_cell.length_c   1.000
_cell.angle_alpha   90.00
_cell.angle_beta   90.00
_cell.angle_gamma   90.00
#
_symmetry.space_group_name_H-M   'P 1'
#
loop_
_entity.id
_entity.type
_entity.pdbx_description
1 polymer ?
#
loop_
_entity_poly.entity_id
_entity_poly.type
_entity_poly.pdbx_seq_one_letter_code
_entity_poly.pdbx_strand_id
1 'polypeptide(L)'
;MKDYIISYRTKEKYALIEYKKEDEIEYYCTGRILKFSFPKKLHELINEYNELVNTITLSLLDEIEEKIYWYDLMLKSSENRIFNISLKENEYISFFLKYPTSDGFLDRYPSI
;
A
#
# COMPACT_ATOMS: atom_id res chain seq x y z
N MET A 1 -12.95 8.32 5.92
CA MET A 1 -12.04 8.42 7.09
C MET A 1 -10.80 9.18 6.68
N LYS A 2 -10.18 9.96 7.57
CA LYS A 2 -8.96 10.72 7.27
C LYS A 2 -7.82 10.23 8.16
N ASP A 3 -6.67 9.89 7.58
CA ASP A 3 -5.55 9.34 8.33
C ASP A 3 -4.19 9.59 7.64
N TYR A 4 -3.11 9.41 8.38
CA TYR A 4 -1.76 9.40 7.86
C TYR A 4 -1.31 7.98 7.51
N ILE A 5 -0.68 7.83 6.35
CA ILE A 5 0.20 6.70 6.06
C ILE A 5 1.56 7.03 6.65
N ILE A 6 2.09 6.12 7.47
CA ILE A 6 3.40 6.23 8.10
C ILE A 6 4.21 4.97 7.86
N SER A 7 5.53 5.05 8.03
CA SER A 7 6.35 3.86 8.23
C SER A 7 6.22 3.37 9.67
N TYR A 8 5.94 2.09 9.88
CA TYR A 8 5.96 1.49 11.20
C TYR A 8 7.36 1.54 11.83
N ARG A 9 8.42 1.40 11.02
CA ARG A 9 9.83 1.36 11.47
C ARG A 9 10.32 2.72 11.94
N THR A 10 10.13 3.76 11.15
CA THR A 10 10.68 5.10 11.42
C THR A 10 9.67 6.08 12.01
N LYS A 11 8.37 5.74 12.00
CA LYS A 11 7.24 6.61 12.34
C LYS A 11 7.13 7.88 11.49
N GLU A 12 7.87 7.92 10.36
CA GLU A 12 7.82 9.02 9.41
C GLU A 12 6.49 9.03 8.64
N LYS A 13 5.97 10.22 8.35
CA LYS A 13 4.70 10.41 7.63
C LYS A 13 4.94 10.50 6.14
N TYR A 14 4.32 9.62 5.37
CA TYR A 14 4.48 9.56 3.91
C TYR A 14 3.27 10.12 3.15
N ALA A 15 2.06 10.06 3.72
CA ALA A 15 0.92 10.74 3.13
C ALA A 15 -0.14 11.09 4.16
N LEU A 16 -0.94 12.11 3.86
CA LEU A 16 -2.25 12.31 4.47
C LEU A 16 -3.29 11.90 3.44
N ILE A 17 -4.21 11.02 3.81
CA ILE A 17 -5.23 10.48 2.92
C ILE A 17 -6.62 10.66 3.50
N GLU A 18 -7.61 10.70 2.62
CA GLU A 18 -9.01 10.44 2.94
C GLU A 18 -9.44 9.17 2.20
N TYR A 19 -9.89 8.15 2.93
CA TYR A 19 -10.18 6.83 2.39
C TYR A 19 -11.50 6.26 2.93
N LYS A 20 -12.04 5.29 2.21
CA LYS A 20 -13.16 4.44 2.62
C LYS A 20 -12.82 2.98 2.37
N LYS A 21 -13.42 2.10 3.17
CA LYS A 21 -13.45 0.67 2.87
C LYS A 21 -14.46 0.45 1.73
N GLU A 22 -14.14 -0.42 0.79
CA GLU A 22 -15.11 -0.87 -0.21
C GLU A 22 -15.92 -2.04 0.36
N ASP A 23 -17.22 -2.06 0.10
CA ASP A 23 -18.11 -3.10 0.64
C ASP A 23 -18.00 -4.41 -0.13
N GLU A 24 -17.61 -4.35 -1.41
CA GLU A 24 -17.56 -5.51 -2.32
C GLU A 24 -16.29 -6.34 -2.18
N ILE A 25 -15.20 -5.76 -1.65
CA ILE A 25 -13.89 -6.41 -1.58
C ILE A 25 -13.37 -6.35 -0.15
N GLU A 26 -13.17 -7.52 0.46
CA GLU A 26 -12.74 -7.63 1.84
C GLU A 26 -11.38 -6.95 2.06
N TYR A 27 -11.27 -6.18 3.15
CA TYR A 27 -10.09 -5.40 3.55
C TYR A 27 -9.59 -4.35 2.55
N TYR A 28 -10.26 -4.18 1.40
CA TYR A 28 -9.84 -3.22 0.39
C TYR A 28 -10.34 -1.82 0.71
N CYS A 29 -9.47 -0.84 0.48
CA CYS A 29 -9.74 0.56 0.69
C CYS A 29 -9.37 1.37 -0.56
N THR A 30 -10.16 2.39 -0.84
CA THR A 30 -9.85 3.42 -1.85
C THR A 30 -9.93 4.80 -1.23
N GLY A 31 -9.21 5.76 -1.82
CA GLY A 31 -9.18 7.11 -1.29
C GLY A 31 -8.48 8.13 -2.17
N ARG A 32 -8.36 9.34 -1.60
CA ARG A 32 -7.65 10.48 -2.18
C ARG A 32 -6.48 10.89 -1.29
N ILE A 33 -5.41 11.32 -1.92
CA ILE A 33 -4.23 11.85 -1.27
C ILE A 33 -4.43 13.35 -1.05
N LEU A 34 -4.47 13.76 0.21
CA LEU A 34 -4.60 15.17 0.62
C LEU A 34 -3.23 15.84 0.76
N LYS A 35 -2.20 15.06 1.10
CA LYS A 35 -0.80 15.51 1.12
C LYS A 35 0.10 14.37 0.71
N PHE A 36 0.88 14.58 -0.35
CA PHE A 36 1.86 13.63 -0.84
C PHE A 36 3.23 13.93 -0.21
N SER A 37 3.86 12.93 0.41
CA SER A 37 5.19 13.03 1.01
C SER A 37 5.94 11.69 0.98
N PHE A 38 5.59 10.80 0.04
CA PHE A 38 6.28 9.53 -0.10
C PHE A 38 7.74 9.76 -0.50
N PRO A 39 8.71 9.04 0.10
CA PRO A 39 10.09 9.06 -0.36
C PRO A 39 10.17 8.72 -1.85
N LYS A 40 11.02 9.43 -2.60
CA LYS A 40 11.13 9.28 -4.07
C LYS A 40 11.25 7.82 -4.49
N LYS A 41 12.12 7.06 -3.82
CA LYS A 41 12.35 5.63 -4.09
C LYS A 41 11.12 4.77 -3.82
N LEU A 42 10.36 5.04 -2.75
CA LEU A 42 9.13 4.31 -2.47
C LEU A 42 8.07 4.60 -3.54
N HIS A 43 7.94 5.87 -3.93
CA HIS A 43 7.02 6.25 -5.00
C HIS A 43 7.37 5.58 -6.34
N GLU A 44 8.66 5.53 -6.71
CA GLU A 44 9.14 4.82 -7.90
C GLU A 44 8.79 3.32 -7.84
N LEU A 45 9.02 2.66 -6.70
CA LEU A 45 8.67 1.24 -6.51
C LEU A 45 7.16 0.98 -6.65
N ILE A 46 6.30 1.85 -6.13
CA ILE A 46 4.85 1.69 -6.23
C ILE A 46 4.39 1.85 -7.69
N ASN A 47 4.99 2.77 -8.44
CA ASN A 47 4.66 2.92 -9.87
C ASN A 47 5.14 1.71 -10.68
N GLU A 48 6.34 1.20 -10.39
CA GLU A 48 6.86 -0.02 -11.01
C GLU A 48 5.95 -1.22 -10.72
N TYR A 49 5.49 -1.36 -9.47
CA TYR A 49 4.51 -2.37 -9.09
C TYR A 49 3.23 -2.27 -9.93
N ASN A 50 2.66 -1.06 -10.05
CA ASN A 50 1.46 -0.82 -10.85
C ASN A 50 1.66 -1.21 -12.34
N GLU A 51 2.83 -0.94 -12.92
CA GLU A 51 3.15 -1.32 -14.29
C GLU A 51 3.31 -2.83 -14.47
N LEU A 52 3.95 -3.52 -13.52
CA LEU A 52 4.12 -4.97 -13.54
C LEU A 52 2.78 -5.71 -13.44
N VAL A 53 1.88 -5.24 -12.57
CA VAL A 53 0.51 -5.76 -12.47
C VAL A 53 -0.23 -5.61 -13.80
N ASN A 54 -0.12 -4.45 -14.44
CA ASN A 54 -0.78 -4.18 -15.73
C ASN A 54 -0.20 -5.01 -16.90
N THR A 55 1.08 -5.39 -16.83
CA THR A 55 1.76 -6.16 -17.89
C THR A 55 1.73 -7.68 -17.64
N ILE A 56 1.12 -8.15 -16.54
CA ILE A 56 1.04 -9.57 -16.13
C ILE A 56 2.44 -10.21 -16.04
N THR A 57 3.46 -9.42 -15.67
CA THR A 57 4.84 -9.91 -15.52
C THR A 57 5.08 -10.34 -14.07
N LEU A 58 4.52 -11.49 -13.70
CA LEU A 58 4.49 -11.96 -12.31
C LEU A 58 5.89 -12.29 -11.74
N SER A 59 6.86 -12.65 -12.57
CA SER A 59 8.20 -13.08 -12.10
C SER A 59 9.01 -11.97 -11.42
N LEU A 60 8.69 -10.69 -11.66
CA LEU A 60 9.37 -9.54 -11.07
C LEU A 60 8.57 -8.92 -9.91
N LEU A 61 7.33 -9.38 -9.72
CA LEU A 61 6.39 -8.78 -8.79
C LEU A 61 6.84 -9.00 -7.34
N ASP A 62 7.28 -10.22 -7.01
CA ASP A 62 7.71 -10.60 -5.66
C ASP A 62 8.87 -9.73 -5.13
N GLU A 63 9.84 -9.39 -5.99
CA GLU A 63 11.00 -8.57 -5.61
C GLU A 63 10.60 -7.12 -5.32
N ILE A 64 9.69 -6.56 -6.13
CA ILE A 64 9.20 -5.19 -5.93
C ILE A 64 8.29 -5.12 -4.71
N GLU A 65 7.42 -6.11 -4.52
CA GLU A 65 6.59 -6.22 -3.33
C GLU A 65 7.47 -6.25 -2.07
N GLU A 66 8.48 -7.11 -2.01
CA GLU A 66 9.39 -7.17 -0.85
C GLU A 66 10.06 -5.81 -0.56
N LYS A 67 10.50 -5.10 -1.60
CA LYS A 67 11.09 -3.74 -1.47
C LYS A 67 10.08 -2.72 -0.93
N ILE A 68 8.81 -2.79 -1.34
CA ILE A 68 7.75 -1.93 -0.80
C ILE A 68 7.49 -2.31 0.67
N TYR A 69 7.41 -3.60 0.99
CA TYR A 69 7.19 -4.10 2.34
C TYR A 69 8.31 -3.73 3.32
N TRP A 70 9.53 -3.52 2.84
CA TRP A 70 10.62 -3.01 3.67
C TRP A 70 10.26 -1.67 4.35
N TYR A 71 9.46 -0.81 3.71
CA TYR A 71 9.00 0.46 4.28
C TYR A 71 7.97 0.29 5.42
N ASP A 72 7.39 -0.91 5.55
CA ASP A 72 6.45 -1.31 6.60
C ASP A 72 5.33 -0.29 6.79
N LEU A 73 4.56 -0.04 5.71
CA LEU A 73 3.55 1.01 5.67
C LEU A 73 2.36 0.66 6.57
N MET A 74 1.85 1.66 7.29
CA MET A 74 0.70 1.51 8.17
C MET A 74 -0.17 2.77 8.22
N LEU A 75 -1.44 2.59 8.58
CA LEU A 75 -2.32 3.67 9.00
C LEU A 75 -2.02 4.08 10.44
N LYS A 76 -1.87 5.38 10.66
CA LYS A 76 -1.48 5.89 11.99
C LYS A 76 -2.54 5.65 13.05
N SER A 77 -3.83 5.77 12.73
CA SER A 77 -4.89 5.75 13.75
C SER A 77 -5.27 4.34 14.22
N SER A 78 -5.32 3.38 13.30
CA SER A 78 -5.71 1.99 13.59
C SER A 78 -4.52 1.07 13.85
N GLU A 79 -3.31 1.54 13.55
CA GLU A 79 -2.09 0.73 13.52
C GLU A 79 -2.12 -0.45 12.54
N ASN A 80 -3.09 -0.48 11.63
CA ASN A 80 -3.16 -1.50 10.59
C ASN A 80 -2.07 -1.26 9.54
N ARG A 81 -1.33 -2.32 9.22
CA ARG A 81 -0.45 -2.34 8.05
C ARG A 81 -1.26 -2.23 6.77
N ILE A 82 -0.65 -1.67 5.74
CA ILE A 82 -1.24 -1.60 4.41
C ILE A 82 -0.41 -2.40 3.41
N PHE A 83 -1.11 -3.04 2.49
CA PHE A 83 -0.57 -4.00 1.53
C PHE A 83 -1.03 -3.63 0.11
N ASN A 84 -0.26 -4.05 -0.89
CA ASN A 84 -0.53 -3.86 -2.31
C ASN A 84 -1.01 -2.43 -2.63
N ILE A 85 -0.25 -1.45 -2.13
CA ILE A 85 -0.55 -0.03 -2.32
C ILE A 85 -0.44 0.32 -3.80
N SER A 86 -1.42 1.05 -4.32
CA SER A 86 -1.43 1.57 -5.68
C SER A 86 -1.70 3.07 -5.65
N LEU A 87 -0.95 3.81 -6.47
CA LEU A 87 -1.11 5.24 -6.67
C LEU A 87 -1.54 5.52 -8.11
N LYS A 88 -2.56 6.36 -8.30
CA LYS A 88 -2.97 6.84 -9.61
C LYS A 88 -2.88 8.36 -9.66
N GLU A 89 -2.06 8.86 -10.57
CA GLU A 89 -1.81 10.29 -10.82
C GLU A 89 -1.39 11.07 -9.55
N ASN A 90 -0.87 10.39 -8.52
CA ASN A 90 -0.58 10.96 -7.20
C ASN A 90 -1.77 11.63 -6.49
N GLU A 91 -2.99 11.42 -7.00
CA GLU A 91 -4.23 11.95 -6.42
C GLU A 91 -5.06 10.86 -5.75
N TYR A 92 -5.04 9.67 -6.33
CA TYR A 92 -5.84 8.53 -5.85
C TYR A 92 -4.94 7.44 -5.31
N ILE A 93 -5.45 6.76 -4.30
CA ILE A 93 -4.76 5.67 -3.62
C ILE A 93 -5.72 4.51 -3.39
N SER A 94 -5.22 3.29 -3.55
CA SER A 94 -5.86 2.10 -3.02
C SER A 94 -4.85 1.20 -2.31
N PHE A 95 -5.35 0.36 -1.41
CA PHE A 95 -4.54 -0.56 -0.62
C PHE A 95 -5.46 -1.58 0.08
N PHE A 96 -4.85 -2.66 0.57
CA PHE A 96 -5.51 -3.60 1.46
C PHE A 96 -5.05 -3.43 2.91
N LEU A 97 -5.94 -3.68 3.87
CA LEU A 97 -5.64 -3.73 5.31
C LEU A 97 -5.09 -5.10 5.76
N LYS A 98 -5.13 -6.10 4.87
CA LYS A 98 -4.51 -7.42 5.04
C LYS A 98 -3.86 -7.84 3.73
N TYR A 99 -2.81 -8.65 3.80
CA TYR A 99 -2.13 -9.15 2.61
C TYR A 99 -3.01 -10.18 1.89
N PRO A 100 -3.43 -9.95 0.63
CA PRO A 100 -4.22 -10.92 -0.12
C PRO A 100 -3.35 -12.10 -0.60
N THR A 101 -3.91 -13.30 -0.55
CA THR A 101 -3.29 -14.55 -1.02
C THR A 101 -4.31 -15.40 -1.78
N SER A 102 -3.87 -16.48 -2.43
CA SER A 102 -4.75 -17.46 -3.05
C SER A 102 -5.76 -18.08 -2.07
N ASP A 103 -5.40 -18.17 -0.79
CA ASP A 103 -6.15 -18.89 0.24
C ASP A 103 -6.83 -17.94 1.26
N GLY A 104 -6.93 -16.65 0.94
CA GLY A 104 -7.55 -15.63 1.80
C GLY A 104 -6.60 -14.49 2.14
N PHE A 105 -6.56 -14.08 3.41
CA PHE A 105 -5.83 -12.88 3.84
C PHE A 105 -4.91 -13.13 5.03
N LEU A 106 -3.72 -12.54 5.01
CA LEU A 106 -2.75 -12.59 6.11
C LEU A 106 -2.60 -11.22 6.78
N ASP A 107 -2.34 -11.21 8.09
CA ASP A 107 -2.05 -9.96 8.81
C ASP A 107 -0.63 -9.43 8.55
N ARG A 108 0.22 -10.24 7.88
CA ARG A 108 1.62 -9.93 7.57
C ARG A 108 2.01 -10.51 6.20
N TYR A 109 3.03 -9.90 5.60
CA TYR A 109 3.64 -10.41 4.37
C TYR A 109 4.32 -11.77 4.64
N PRO A 110 4.23 -12.78 3.74
CA PRO A 110 4.65 -14.16 4.00
C PRO A 110 6.16 -14.37 4.18
N SER A 111 6.98 -13.42 3.73
CA SER A 111 8.43 -13.55 3.65
C SER A 111 9.17 -13.17 4.95
N ILE A 112 8.47 -13.05 6.08
CA ILE A 112 9.04 -12.64 7.39
C ILE A 112 8.66 -13.66 8.48
#